data_AF-A0A1I9XYS5-F1
#
_entry.id   AF-A0A1I9XYS5-F1
#
_cell.length_a   1.000
_cell.length_b   1.000
_cell.length_c   1.000
_cell.angle_alpha   90.00
_cell.angle_beta   90.00
_cell.angle_gamma   90.00
#
_symmetry.space_group_name_H-M   'P 1'
#
loop_
_entity.id
_entity.type
_entity.pdbx_description
1 polymer ?
#
loop_
_entity_poly.entity_id
_entity_poly.type
_entity_poly.pdbx_seq_one_letter_code
_entity_poly.pdbx_strand_id
1 'polypeptide(L)'
;MSDSHTIRNLTTLVGLRSTEVERLQGEMAAQTAVRERYQKNLERLTGLYTDSGPSGALPLALSVNCGNFKQAVMQMADQHRTDLHLHEANMAVSQRALNTAWAKREVLDQVLTQKQKHVANEQQRVDAKRQDELATQFWFRGQVK
;
A
#
# COMPACT_ATOMS: atom_id res chain seq x y z
N MET A 1 -13.01 -31.71 6.08
CA MET A 1 -13.65 -30.38 6.07
C MET A 1 -14.34 -30.21 4.72
N SER A 2 -15.60 -29.77 4.68
CA SER A 2 -16.29 -29.56 3.40
C SER A 2 -15.70 -28.35 2.65
N ASP A 3 -15.63 -28.43 1.32
CA ASP A 3 -15.04 -27.40 0.45
C ASP A 3 -15.67 -26.02 0.65
N SER A 4 -16.94 -25.98 1.04
CA SER A 4 -17.65 -24.74 1.40
C SER A 4 -17.03 -24.04 2.62
N HIS A 5 -16.62 -24.81 3.65
CA HIS A 5 -15.92 -24.24 4.81
C HIS A 5 -14.53 -23.72 4.43
N THR A 6 -13.82 -24.43 3.57
CA THR A 6 -12.48 -24.01 3.10
C THR A 6 -12.57 -22.71 2.30
N ILE A 7 -13.52 -22.60 1.37
CA ILE A 7 -13.76 -21.37 0.60
C ILE A 7 -14.12 -20.22 1.54
N ARG A 8 -15.05 -20.44 2.48
CA ARG A 8 -15.44 -19.40 3.46
C ARG A 8 -14.23 -18.90 4.26
N ASN A 9 -13.40 -19.80 4.77
CA ASN A 9 -12.21 -19.45 5.54
C ASN A 9 -11.20 -18.66 4.69
N LEU A 10 -10.96 -19.09 3.45
CA LEU A 10 -10.08 -18.37 2.52
C LEU A 10 -10.63 -16.98 2.19
N THR A 11 -11.94 -16.84 1.95
CA THR A 11 -12.58 -15.53 1.76
C THR A 11 -12.37 -14.62 2.96
N THR A 12 -12.56 -15.12 4.19
CA THR A 12 -12.32 -14.34 5.41
C THR A 12 -10.85 -13.93 5.53
N LEU A 13 -9.91 -14.82 5.22
CA LEU A 13 -8.47 -14.52 5.26
C LEU A 13 -8.08 -13.46 4.22
N VAL A 14 -8.59 -13.55 2.99
CA VAL A 14 -8.40 -12.53 1.96
C VAL A 14 -8.94 -11.19 2.45
N GLY A 15 -10.16 -11.16 3.02
CA GLY A 15 -10.75 -9.96 3.61
C GLY A 15 -9.86 -9.30 4.67
N LEU A 16 -9.36 -10.08 5.64
CA LEU A 16 -8.44 -9.59 6.67
C LEU A 16 -7.15 -9.02 6.08
N ARG A 17 -6.61 -9.64 5.02
CA ARG A 17 -5.40 -9.16 4.35
C ARG A 17 -5.65 -7.91 3.51
N SER A 18 -6.82 -7.77 2.93
CA SER A 18 -7.22 -6.53 2.24
C SER A 18 -7.29 -5.36 3.21
N THR A 19 -7.90 -5.52 4.40
CA THR A 19 -7.94 -4.47 5.42
C THR A 19 -6.54 -4.09 5.90
N GLU A 20 -5.64 -5.06 6.07
CA GLU A 20 -4.26 -4.77 6.44
C GLU A 20 -3.50 -3.98 5.36
N VAL A 21 -3.72 -4.32 4.08
CA VAL A 21 -3.18 -3.56 2.95
C VAL A 21 -3.70 -2.12 2.96
N GLU A 22 -5.01 -1.92 3.13
CA GLU A 22 -5.63 -0.59 3.19
C GLU A 22 -5.06 0.24 4.35
N ARG A 23 -4.86 -0.37 5.52
CA ARG A 23 -4.24 0.28 6.67
C ARG A 23 -2.82 0.75 6.36
N LEU A 24 -1.99 -0.12 5.79
CA LEU A 24 -0.61 0.21 5.41
C LEU A 24 -0.55 1.28 4.30
N GLN A 25 -1.52 1.29 3.38
CA GLN A 25 -1.64 2.36 2.38
C GLN A 25 -1.96 3.71 3.02
N GLY A 26 -2.87 3.73 4.00
CA GLY A 26 -3.18 4.93 4.78
C GLY A 26 -1.95 5.47 5.52
N GLU A 27 -1.16 4.59 6.13
CA GLU A 27 0.10 4.97 6.79
C GLU A 27 1.12 5.53 5.79
N MET A 28 1.27 4.92 4.61
CA MET A 28 2.14 5.44 3.55
C MET A 28 1.71 6.84 3.07
N ALA A 29 0.40 7.07 2.96
CA ALA A 29 -0.13 8.39 2.60
C ALA A 29 0.20 9.45 3.66
N ALA A 30 0.05 9.11 4.94
CA ALA A 30 0.41 9.99 6.05
C ALA A 30 1.92 10.31 6.05
N GLN A 31 2.78 9.31 5.85
CA GLN A 31 4.23 9.53 5.75
C GLN A 31 4.61 10.40 4.55
N THR A 32 3.91 10.25 3.42
CA THR A 32 4.11 11.08 2.23
C THR A 32 3.77 12.55 2.51
N ALA A 33 2.67 12.83 3.21
CA ALA A 33 2.31 14.19 3.61
C ALA A 33 3.38 14.82 4.53
N VAL A 34 3.97 14.04 5.44
CA VAL A 34 5.08 14.50 6.28
C VAL A 34 6.32 14.82 5.45
N ARG A 35 6.68 13.97 4.48
CA ARG A 35 7.79 14.21 3.55
C ARG A 35 7.61 15.52 2.78
N GLU A 36 6.42 15.76 2.23
CA GLU A 36 6.10 17.02 1.53
C GLU A 36 6.24 18.24 2.44
N ARG A 37 5.85 18.13 3.71
CA ARG A 37 6.01 19.21 4.69
C ARG A 37 7.49 19.53 4.94
N TYR A 38 8.34 18.51 5.08
CA TYR A 38 9.79 18.71 5.20
C TYR A 38 10.38 19.39 3.97
N GLN A 39 9.99 18.96 2.77
CA GLN A 39 10.44 19.58 1.52
C GLN A 39 10.05 21.06 1.44
N LYS A 40 8.78 21.39 1.71
CA LYS A 40 8.30 22.78 1.74
C LYS A 40 9.03 23.63 2.79
N ASN A 41 9.31 23.05 3.95
CA ASN A 41 10.07 23.75 4.99
C ASN A 41 11.52 24.01 4.55
N LEU A 42 12.17 23.04 3.91
CA LEU A 42 13.52 23.19 3.37
C LEU A 42 13.59 24.26 2.27
N GLU A 43 12.61 24.30 1.37
CA GLU A 43 12.49 25.35 0.35
C GLU A 43 12.39 26.73 1.01
N ARG A 44 11.53 26.88 2.03
CA ARG A 44 11.36 28.14 2.77
C ARG A 44 12.63 28.56 3.51
N LEU A 45 13.26 27.63 4.25
CA LEU A 45 14.50 27.92 4.97
C LEU A 45 15.63 28.30 4.01
N THR A 46 15.68 27.63 2.86
CA THR A 46 16.64 27.96 1.81
C THR A 46 16.42 29.37 1.28
N GLY A 47 15.18 29.72 0.94
CA GLY A 47 14.81 31.08 0.52
C GLY A 47 15.19 32.14 1.56
N LEU A 48 14.91 31.89 2.84
CA LEU A 48 15.20 32.85 3.91
C LEU A 48 16.68 33.22 4.02
N TYR A 49 17.59 32.24 3.92
CA TYR A 49 19.02 32.56 4.00
C TYR A 49 19.58 33.08 2.67
N THR A 50 19.06 32.67 1.50
CA THR A 50 19.48 33.23 0.20
C THR A 50 19.07 34.69 0.05
N ASP A 51 17.86 35.02 0.48
CA ASP A 51 17.25 36.35 0.29
C ASP A 51 17.79 37.39 1.30
N SER A 52 18.43 36.93 2.37
CA SER A 52 19.00 37.80 3.41
C SER A 52 20.20 38.66 2.96
N GLY A 53 20.61 38.58 1.69
CA GLY A 53 21.47 39.56 0.99
C GLY A 53 22.90 39.74 1.53
N PRO A 54 23.77 40.56 0.91
CA PRO A 54 25.13 40.78 1.39
C PRO A 54 25.15 41.59 2.69
N SER A 55 25.76 41.05 3.76
CA SER A 55 25.80 41.71 5.08
C SER A 55 27.01 42.64 5.27
N GLY A 56 27.91 42.71 4.28
CA GLY A 56 29.21 43.38 4.41
C GLY A 56 29.19 44.92 4.29
N ALA A 57 28.10 45.50 3.78
CA ALA A 57 27.93 46.96 3.68
C ALA A 57 27.09 47.55 4.84
N LEU A 58 26.70 46.73 5.81
CA LEU A 58 25.90 47.14 6.95
C LEU A 58 26.79 47.64 8.11
N PRO A 59 26.29 48.53 8.97
CA PRO A 59 26.90 48.81 10.26
C PRO A 59 27.21 47.52 11.03
N LEU A 60 28.33 47.47 11.76
CA LEU A 60 28.87 46.26 12.40
C LEU A 60 27.84 45.46 13.20
N ALA A 61 26.99 46.12 13.98
CA ALA A 61 25.95 45.44 14.76
C ALA A 61 24.91 44.72 13.87
N LEU A 62 24.53 45.33 12.75
CA LEU A 62 23.60 44.76 11.78
C LEU A 62 24.26 43.66 10.96
N SER A 63 25.53 43.81 10.58
CA SER A 63 26.26 42.74 9.86
C SER A 63 26.39 41.48 10.72
N VAL A 64 26.68 41.63 12.01
CA VAL A 64 26.74 40.51 12.97
C VAL A 64 25.37 39.87 13.16
N ASN A 65 24.31 40.67 13.27
CA ASN A 65 22.95 40.14 13.40
C ASN A 65 22.53 39.32 12.17
N CYS A 66 22.76 39.84 10.96
CA CYS A 66 22.47 39.14 9.71
C CYS A 66 23.31 37.85 9.57
N GLY A 67 24.58 37.87 9.98
CA GLY A 67 25.44 36.69 10.00
C GLY A 67 24.91 35.60 10.93
N ASN A 68 24.59 35.98 12.18
CA ASN A 68 24.03 35.05 13.17
C ASN A 68 22.68 34.46 12.71
N PHE A 69 21.80 35.29 12.15
CA PHE A 69 20.52 34.84 11.59
C PHE A 69 20.74 33.81 10.48
N LYS A 70 21.60 34.11 9.49
CA LYS A 70 21.91 33.18 8.40
C LYS A 70 22.46 31.86 8.91
N GLN A 71 23.43 31.91 9.82
CA GLN A 71 24.03 30.72 10.39
C GLN A 71 22.99 29.86 11.12
N ALA A 72 22.10 30.47 11.90
CA ALA A 72 21.01 29.76 12.58
C ALA A 72 20.03 29.12 11.59
N VAL A 73 19.63 29.83 10.53
CA VAL A 73 18.73 29.29 9.49
C VAL A 73 19.39 28.16 8.70
N MET A 74 20.69 28.27 8.40
CA MET A 74 21.46 27.20 7.74
C MET A 74 21.52 25.95 8.62
N GLN A 75 21.82 26.10 9.91
CA GLN A 75 21.82 24.97 10.86
C GLN A 75 20.44 24.31 10.95
N MET A 76 19.36 25.09 10.96
CA MET A 76 18.00 24.57 10.95
C MET A 76 17.69 23.80 9.65
N ALA A 77 18.12 24.32 8.50
CA ALA A 77 17.97 23.63 7.22
C ALA A 77 18.74 22.30 7.19
N ASP A 78 19.96 22.26 7.72
CA ASP A 78 20.75 21.03 7.81
C ASP A 78 20.08 20.00 8.72
N GLN A 79 19.55 20.41 9.87
CA GLN A 79 18.77 19.51 10.73
C GLN A 79 17.56 18.93 9.98
N HIS A 80 16.78 19.77 9.28
CA HIS A 80 15.64 19.31 8.50
C HIS A 80 16.03 18.36 7.36
N ARG A 81 17.20 18.52 6.75
CA ARG A 81 17.72 17.55 5.76
C ARG A 81 18.01 16.21 6.40
N THR A 82 18.66 16.20 7.57
CA THR A 82 18.94 14.95 8.28
C THR A 82 17.66 14.22 8.71
N ASP A 83 16.67 14.96 9.23
CA ASP A 83 15.37 14.42 9.60
C ASP A 83 14.62 13.87 8.38
N LEU A 84 14.67 14.59 7.24
CA LEU A 84 14.06 14.14 5.99
C LEU A 84 14.69 12.83 5.51
N HIS A 85 16.01 12.71 5.53
CA HIS A 85 16.69 11.47 5.14
C HIS A 85 16.33 10.29 6.04
N LEU A 86 16.26 10.52 7.36
CA LEU A 86 15.82 9.50 8.31
C LEU A 86 14.36 9.09 8.04
N HIS A 87 13.49 10.06 7.78
CA HIS A 87 12.09 9.82 7.47
C HIS A 87 11.92 9.03 6.16
N GLU A 88 12.66 9.38 5.10
CA GLU A 88 12.66 8.65 3.83
C GLU A 88 13.19 7.22 3.98
N ALA A 89 14.19 6.99 4.84
CA ALA A 89 14.65 5.65 5.16
C ALA A 89 13.55 4.80 5.84
N ASN A 90 12.81 5.39 6.77
CA ASN A 90 11.66 4.74 7.41
C ASN A 90 10.53 4.47 6.41
N MET A 91 10.24 5.41 5.51
CA MET A 91 9.28 5.22 4.42
C MET A 91 9.66 4.04 3.53
N ALA A 92 10.95 3.84 3.22
CA ALA A 92 11.40 2.70 2.44
C ALA A 92 11.11 1.35 3.14
N VAL A 93 11.20 1.30 4.47
CA VAL A 93 10.82 0.13 5.26
C VAL A 93 9.31 -0.10 5.20
N SER A 94 8.51 0.95 5.41
CA SER A 94 7.04 0.87 5.30
C SER A 94 6.59 0.45 3.91
N GLN A 95 7.24 0.93 2.85
CA GLN A 95 6.94 0.53 1.47
C GLN A 95 7.22 -0.97 1.24
N ARG A 96 8.32 -1.50 1.78
CA ARG A 96 8.62 -2.94 1.69
C ARG A 96 7.59 -3.78 2.43
N ALA A 97 7.15 -3.32 3.61
CA ALA A 97 6.09 -3.97 4.37
C ALA A 97 4.76 -3.99 3.59
N LEU A 98 4.39 -2.87 2.98
CA LEU A 98 3.22 -2.76 2.12
C LEU A 98 3.29 -3.72 0.92
N ASN A 99 4.42 -3.75 0.20
CA ASN A 99 4.61 -4.66 -0.94
C ASN A 99 4.49 -6.13 -0.51
N THR A 100 5.03 -6.47 0.66
CA THR A 100 4.95 -7.83 1.22
C THR A 100 3.50 -8.19 1.59
N ALA A 101 2.75 -7.26 2.17
CA ALA A 101 1.34 -7.46 2.50
C ALA A 101 0.49 -7.66 1.24
N TRP A 102 0.74 -6.87 0.19
CA TRP A 102 0.12 -7.03 -1.13
C TRP A 102 0.39 -8.41 -1.73
N ALA A 103 1.65 -8.84 -1.77
CA ALA A 103 2.01 -10.15 -2.31
C ALA A 103 1.32 -11.30 -1.54
N LYS A 104 1.24 -11.22 -0.21
CA LYS A 104 0.55 -12.22 0.61
C LYS A 104 -0.97 -12.24 0.35
N ARG A 105 -1.60 -11.08 0.21
CA ARG A 105 -3.02 -10.97 -0.14
C ARG A 105 -3.28 -11.63 -1.50
N GLU A 106 -2.46 -11.28 -2.49
CA GLU A 106 -2.60 -11.76 -3.87
C GLU A 106 -2.48 -13.28 -3.97
N VAL A 107 -1.49 -13.88 -3.28
CA VAL A 107 -1.35 -15.35 -3.24
C VAL A 107 -2.59 -16.01 -2.65
N LEU A 108 -3.17 -15.46 -1.58
CA LEU A 108 -4.38 -16.00 -0.98
C LEU A 108 -5.60 -15.88 -1.91
N ASP A 109 -5.70 -14.78 -2.65
CA ASP A 109 -6.78 -14.57 -3.62
C ASP A 109 -6.69 -15.57 -4.79
N GLN A 110 -5.47 -15.85 -5.27
CA GLN A 110 -5.24 -16.87 -6.27
C GLN A 110 -5.63 -18.27 -5.78
N VAL A 111 -5.27 -18.63 -4.54
CA VAL A 111 -5.68 -19.92 -3.95
C VAL A 111 -7.19 -20.01 -3.78
N LEU A 112 -7.84 -18.93 -3.33
CA LEU A 112 -9.30 -18.85 -3.22
C LEU A 112 -9.95 -19.07 -4.58
N THR A 113 -9.48 -18.37 -5.60
CA THR A 113 -9.99 -18.46 -6.98
C THR A 113 -9.84 -19.88 -7.54
N GLN A 114 -8.68 -20.51 -7.33
CA GLN A 114 -8.44 -21.90 -7.76
C GLN A 114 -9.39 -22.88 -7.07
N LYS A 115 -9.63 -22.71 -5.76
CA LYS A 115 -10.55 -23.58 -5.01
C LYS A 115 -12.01 -23.40 -5.44
N GLN A 116 -12.44 -22.16 -5.66
CA GLN A 116 -13.77 -21.89 -6.20
C GLN A 116 -13.97 -22.52 -7.58
N LYS A 117 -12.99 -22.40 -8.48
CA LYS A 117 -13.03 -23.05 -9.80
C LYS A 117 -13.12 -24.57 -9.70
N HIS A 118 -12.33 -25.18 -8.82
CA HIS A 118 -12.36 -26.62 -8.60
C HIS A 118 -13.75 -27.11 -8.16
N VAL A 119 -14.36 -26.44 -7.18
CA VAL A 119 -15.70 -26.79 -6.69
C VAL A 119 -16.76 -26.59 -7.77
N ALA A 120 -16.69 -25.49 -8.53
CA ALA A 120 -17.62 -25.22 -9.61
C ALA A 120 -17.55 -26.30 -10.70
N ASN A 121 -16.35 -26.74 -11.07
CA ASN A 121 -16.15 -27.79 -12.07
C ASN A 121 -16.70 -29.14 -11.59
N GLU A 122 -16.45 -29.52 -10.34
CA GLU A 122 -16.99 -30.78 -9.80
C GLU A 122 -18.52 -30.74 -9.72
N GLN A 123 -19.11 -29.61 -9.33
CA GLN A 123 -20.56 -29.43 -9.34
C GLN A 123 -21.12 -29.57 -10.76
N GLN A 124 -20.49 -28.94 -11.76
CA GLN A 124 -20.89 -29.05 -13.15
C GLN A 124 -20.82 -30.48 -13.67
N ARG A 125 -19.79 -31.26 -13.29
CA ARG A 125 -19.65 -32.68 -13.68
C ARG A 125 -20.75 -33.53 -13.07
N VAL A 126 -21.10 -33.30 -11.81
CA VAL A 126 -22.21 -34.01 -11.14
C VAL A 126 -23.54 -33.68 -11.79
N ASP A 127 -23.79 -32.41 -12.09
CA ASP A 127 -25.04 -31.97 -12.72
C ASP A 127 -25.17 -32.49 -14.15
N ALA A 128 -24.10 -32.46 -14.95
CA ALA A 128 -24.06 -33.06 -16.29
C ALA A 128 -24.35 -34.56 -16.24
N LYS A 129 -23.71 -35.30 -15.33
CA LYS A 129 -23.97 -36.73 -15.15
C LYS A 129 -25.44 -37.02 -14.81
N ARG A 130 -26.04 -36.23 -13.91
CA ARG A 130 -27.47 -36.36 -13.56
C ARG A 130 -28.37 -36.09 -14.78
N GLN A 131 -28.05 -35.09 -15.58
CA GLN A 131 -28.80 -34.78 -16.81
C GLN A 131 -28.70 -35.91 -17.84
N ASP A 132 -27.51 -36.48 -18.04
CA ASP A 132 -27.29 -37.61 -18.93
C ASP A 132 -28.04 -38.86 -18.47
N GLU A 133 -28.03 -39.15 -17.17
CA GLU A 133 -28.80 -40.26 -16.58
C GLU A 133 -30.31 -40.09 -16.80
N LEU A 134 -30.84 -38.87 -16.62
CA LEU A 134 -32.24 -38.56 -16.89
C LEU A 134 -32.58 -38.70 -18.37
N ALA A 135 -31.75 -38.16 -19.27
CA ALA A 135 -31.93 -38.27 -20.71
C ALA A 135 -31.95 -39.73 -21.17
N THR A 136 -31.04 -40.54 -20.62
CA THR A 136 -30.96 -42.00 -20.87
C THR A 136 -32.24 -42.70 -20.44
N GLN A 137 -32.76 -42.40 -19.24
CA GLN A 137 -34.03 -42.97 -18.76
C GLN A 137 -35.22 -42.58 -19.64
N PHE A 138 -35.30 -41.32 -20.08
CA PHE A 138 -36.35 -40.87 -21.00
C PHE A 138 -36.25 -41.58 -22.36
N TRP A 139 -35.05 -41.75 -22.89
CA TRP A 139 -34.82 -42.48 -24.13
C TRP A 139 -35.28 -43.94 -24.02
N PHE A 140 -34.88 -44.66 -22.96
CA PHE A 140 -35.32 -46.04 -22.73
C PHE A 140 -36.84 -46.15 -22.58
N ARG A 141 -37.49 -45.22 -21.87
CA ARG A 141 -38.96 -45.22 -21.75
C ARG A 141 -39.68 -44.88 -23.06
N GLY A 142 -39.04 -44.13 -23.95
CA GLY A 142 -39.57 -43.81 -25.28
C GLY A 142 -39.48 -44.97 -26.28
N GLN A 143 -38.61 -45.96 -26.06
CA GLN A 143 -38.46 -47.12 -26.93
C GLN A 143 -39.38 -48.31 -26.60
N VAL A 144 -40.05 -48.31 -25.44
CA VAL A 144 -40.98 -49.39 -25.03
C VAL A 144 -42.43 -49.12 -25.50
N LYS A 145 -42.58 -48.57 -26.71
CA LYS A 145 -43.87 -48.41 -27.40
C LYS A 145 -43.81 -49.13 -28.74
#